data_AF-A0A0F9HCR7-F1
#
_entry.id   AF-A0A0F9HCR7-F1
#
_cell.length_a   1.000
_cell.length_b   1.000
_cell.length_c   1.000
_cell.angle_alpha   90.00
_cell.angle_beta   90.00
_cell.angle_gamma   90.00
#
_symmetry.space_group_name_H-M   'P 1'
#
loop_
_entity.id
_entity.type
_entity.pdbx_description
1 polymer ?
#
loop_
_entity_poly.entity_id
_entity_poly.type
_entity_poly.pdbx_seq_one_letter_code
_entity_poly.pdbx_strand_id
1 'polypeptide(L)' 'MCFFHRWSKWEKYDEEGIQLIGILAAKENRGKCFHYVETRQKRTCEKCGRQQDIRVQTD' A
#
# COMPACT_ATOMS: atom_id res chain seq x y z
N MET A 1 -10.46 24.53 -4.19
CA MET A 1 -10.30 23.53 -3.11
C MET A 1 -11.65 22.91 -2.79
N CYS A 2 -11.76 21.58 -2.68
CA CYS A 2 -13.00 20.91 -2.26
C CYS A 2 -13.10 20.83 -0.74
N PHE A 3 -14.17 21.36 -0.15
CA PHE A 3 -14.46 21.26 1.29
C PHE A 3 -15.03 19.88 1.67
N PHE A 4 -15.80 19.26 0.78
CA PHE A 4 -16.26 17.88 0.91
C PHE A 4 -15.89 17.10 -0.36
N HIS A 5 -15.19 15.99 -0.18
CA HIS A 5 -14.75 15.14 -1.29
C HIS A 5 -15.87 14.17 -1.65
N ARG A 6 -16.26 14.16 -2.92
CA ARG A 6 -17.16 13.15 -3.49
C ARG A 6 -16.30 12.00 -4.00
N TRP A 7 -16.10 11.00 -3.15
CA TRP A 7 -15.26 9.86 -3.46
C TRP A 7 -15.96 8.83 -4.34
N SER A 8 -15.21 8.22 -5.27
CA SER A 8 -15.61 7.00 -5.97
C SER A 8 -15.75 5.82 -5.01
N LYS A 9 -16.26 4.69 -5.54
CA LYS A 9 -16.19 3.40 -4.85
C LYS A 9 -14.72 3.04 -4.59
N TRP A 10 -14.50 2.27 -3.52
CA TRP A 10 -13.21 1.67 -3.25
C TRP A 10 -12.89 0.59 -4.27
N GLU A 11 -11.68 0.65 -4.81
CA GLU A 11 -11.12 -0.35 -5.71
C GLU A 11 -10.02 -1.10 -4.95
N LYS A 12 -10.19 -2.42 -4.81
CA LYS A 12 -9.18 -3.29 -4.21
C LYS A 12 -8.12 -3.63 -5.25
N TYR A 13 -6.87 -3.63 -4.83
CA TYR A 13 -5.76 -4.12 -5.64
C TYR A 13 -4.68 -4.69 -4.74
N ASP A 14 -3.89 -5.62 -5.26
CA ASP A 14 -2.76 -6.19 -4.56
C ASP A 14 -1.48 -5.47 -5.00
N GLU A 15 -0.70 -5.01 -4.03
CA GLU A 15 0.59 -4.37 -4.23
C GLU A 15 1.69 -5.37 -3.85
N GLU A 16 2.47 -5.80 -4.84
CA GLU A 16 3.62 -6.67 -4.61
C GLU A 16 4.82 -5.82 -4.19
N GLY A 17 5.38 -6.14 -3.03
CA GLY A 17 6.55 -5.48 -2.48
C GLY A 17 7.70 -6.44 -2.22
N ILE A 18 8.93 -5.95 -2.35
CA ILE A 18 10.12 -6.67 -1.90
C ILE A 18 10.59 -6.01 -0.61
N GLN A 19 10.49 -6.72 0.51
CA GLN A 19 11.09 -6.28 1.76
C GLN A 19 12.53 -6.80 1.82
N LEU A 20 13.49 -5.87 1.69
CA LEU A 20 14.90 -6.14 1.95
C LEU A 20 15.10 -6.08 3.47
N ILE A 21 15.24 -7.24 4.14
CA ILE A 21 15.59 -7.28 5.56
C ILE A 21 17.09 -7.02 5.68
N GLY A 22 17.43 -5.73 5.66
CA GLY A 22 18.79 -5.25 5.50
C GLY A 22 19.35 -4.44 6.67
N ILE A 23 18.88 -4.58 7.91
CA ILE A 23 19.64 -4.14 9.10
C ILE A 23 19.37 -5.09 10.28
N LEU A 24 19.76 -6.35 10.19
CA LEU A 24 20.01 -7.18 11.39
C LEU A 24 21.41 -7.76 11.27
N ALA A 25 22.13 -7.74 12.41
CA ALA A 25 23.57 -7.86 12.54
C ALA A 25 24.25 -8.89 11.61
N ALA A 26 25.48 -8.56 11.22
CA ALA A 26 26.26 -9.07 10.10
C ALA A 26 26.62 -10.58 10.05
N LYS A 27 25.91 -11.48 10.73
CA LYS A 27 26.29 -12.91 10.75
C LYS A 27 25.23 -13.92 10.31
N GLU A 28 23.94 -13.59 10.16
CA GLU A 28 22.93 -14.65 9.85
C GLU A 28 21.95 -14.38 8.71
N ASN A 29 21.85 -13.18 8.13
CA ASN A 29 20.81 -12.89 7.11
C ASN A 29 21.32 -12.09 5.90
N ARG A 30 22.48 -12.45 5.34
CA ARG A 30 22.90 -11.89 4.04
C ARG A 30 22.05 -12.52 2.92
N GLY A 31 21.15 -11.75 2.31
CA GLY A 31 20.55 -12.08 1.01
C GLY A 31 19.14 -12.69 0.99
N LYS A 32 18.36 -12.61 2.06
CA LYS A 32 16.94 -13.02 2.02
C LYS A 32 16.05 -11.84 1.62
N CYS A 33 15.58 -11.84 0.38
CA CYS A 33 14.49 -10.99 -0.08
C CYS A 33 13.17 -11.68 0.23
N PHE A 34 12.29 -11.01 0.96
CA PHE A 34 10.94 -11.51 1.19
C PHE A 34 9.99 -10.78 0.25
N HIS A 35 9.34 -11.54 -0.62
CA HIS A 35 8.21 -11.04 -1.40
C HIS A 35 7.00 -11.04 -0.49
N TYR A 36 6.32 -9.89 -0.39
CA TYR A 36 5.03 -9.81 0.28
C TYR A 36 4.00 -9.24 -0.69
N VAL A 37 2.78 -9.74 -0.58
CA VAL A 37 1.62 -9.21 -1.27
C VAL A 37 0.81 -8.44 -0.24
N GLU A 38 0.62 -7.14 -0.48
CA GLU A 38 -0.18 -6.27 0.39
C GLU A 38 -1.50 -5.93 -0.31
N THR A 39 -2.62 -6.34 0.28
CA THR A 39 -3.93 -5.93 -0.24
C THR A 39 -4.22 -4.49 0.16
N ARG A 40 -4.49 -3.65 -0.85
CA ARG A 40 -4.74 -2.22 -0.70
C ARG A 40 -6.08 -1.83 -1.30
N GLN A 41 -6.56 -0.67 -0.91
CA GLN A 41 -7.76 -0.06 -1.47
C GLN A 41 -7.49 1.39 -1.84
N LYS A 42 -7.90 1.77 -3.05
CA LYS A 42 -7.84 3.15 -3.52
C LYS A 42 -9.22 3.69 -3.89
N ARG A 43 -9.39 5.00 -3.78
CA ARG A 43 -10.53 5.73 -4.34
C ARG A 43 -10.10 7.13 -4.76
N THR A 44 -10.82 7.69 -5.73
CA THR A 44 -10.53 9.02 -6.28
C THR A 44 -11.71 9.95 -6.07
N CYS A 45 -11.47 11.20 -5.70
CA CYS A 45 -12.51 12.21 -5.62
C CYS A 45 -12.91 12.63 -7.04
N GLU A 46 -14.15 12.34 -7.44
CA GLU A 46 -14.69 12.60 -8.78
C GLU A 46 -14.67 14.09 -9.16
N LYS A 47 -14.66 15.00 -8.18
CA LYS A 47 -14.64 16.45 -8.41
C LYS A 47 -13.26 17.08 -8.53
N CYS A 48 -12.24 16.56 -7.85
CA CYS A 48 -10.93 17.22 -7.77
C CYS A 48 -9.74 16.31 -8.06
N GLY A 49 -9.97 15.03 -8.37
CA GLY A 49 -8.91 14.08 -8.68
C GLY A 49 -8.06 13.65 -7.50
N ARG A 50 -8.32 14.14 -6.28
CA ARG A 50 -7.59 13.71 -5.09
C ARG A 50 -7.72 12.20 -4.93
N GLN A 51 -6.62 11.52 -4.67
CA GLN A 51 -6.60 10.08 -4.42
C GLN A 51 -6.46 9.81 -2.93
N GLN A 52 -7.11 8.74 -2.48
CA GLN A 52 -6.91 8.17 -1.17
C GLN A 52 -6.56 6.70 -1.33
N ASP A 53 -5.49 6.29 -0.67
CA ASP A 53 -4.96 4.94 -0.71
C ASP A 53 -4.75 4.43 0.71
N ILE A 54 -5.27 3.24 1.00
CA ILE A 54 -5.18 2.62 2.32
C ILE A 54 -4.76 1.15 2.22
N ARG A 55 -3.98 0.71 3.20
CA ARG A 55 -3.64 -0.69 3.41
C ARG A 55 -4.79 -1.40 4.11
N VAL A 56 -5.16 -2.58 3.63
CA VAL A 56 -6.17 -3.42 4.27
C VAL A 56 -5.42 -4.52 5.00
N GLN A 57 -5.36 -4.45 6.33
CA GLN A 57 -4.91 -5.60 7.12
C GLN A 57 -6.05 -6.62 7.13
N THR A 58 -5.84 -7.75 6.48
CA THR A 58 -6.60 -8.97 6.75
C THR A 58 -6.06 -9.55 8.06
N ASP A 59 -6.92 -9.59 9.09
CA ASP A 59 -6.68 -10.29 10.37
C ASP A 59 -6.56 -11.80 10.14
#